data_AF-A0A7S3ARS0-F1
#
_entry.id   AF-A0A7S3ARS0-F1
#
_cell.length_a   1.000
_cell.length_b   1.000
_cell.length_c   1.000
_cell.angle_alpha   90.00
_cell.angle_beta   90.00
_cell.angle_gamma   90.00
#
_symmetry.space_group_name_H-M   'P 1'
#
loop_
_entity.id
_entity.type
_entity.pdbx_description
1 polymer ?
#
loop_
_entity_poly.entity_id
_entity_poly.type
_entity_poly.pdbx_seq_one_letter_code
_entity_poly.pdbx_strand_id
1 'polypeptide(L)'
;YKYRLMRQIRMCKDLKHLIYYRFNTGPVGKGPGCGIWAPGWRVWLFFLRGVVPLLERWLGNLLARQFEGRSSKGIAKTVTKQRVESHYDLELRAAVMHDILDMMPEGVKANKSRTILQHLSEAWRCWKANIPWKVPGMPAPIENMILRYVKSKADWWTNVAHYNRERIRRGATVDKTVTKKNLGRLTRLWLKAEQERQHNYLKDGPYVSAEEAVAIYTTMVHWLESRKFSPIPFPPLSYKHDTKLLILALERLKESYSAASRLNQTQREELGLIEQAYDNPHEALSRIKRHLLTQRAFKEVTIEFMDLYSHLVPVYDVEPLEKITDAYLDQYLWYESDRRHLLPSWVKPADTEPPPLLVYKWCLGVNNLQDIWDTSKGDCVVCVESSFVKMYEKVDLTLLNRLLRLILDHNIADYMTAKNNVNVTFKDMNHTNSYGILRGLQFASFVMQYYGLMLDLLVLGLSRAAEIAGPPNVPNDFLQFRDTATEVRHPIRLYSRYIDRLHILLRLSAEECKDLIQRYLTEHPDPNNENMVGYNNRKCWPRDSRMRLMKHDVNLGRAVFWDIKNRLPRSVTTVDWEESFVSVYSKDNPNLLFNMCGFEVRILPKI
;
A
#
# COMPACT_ATOMS: atom_id res chain seq x y z
N TYR A 1 24.27 -40.18 -12.62
CA TYR A 1 23.11 -40.42 -11.72
C TYR A 1 23.20 -39.82 -10.33
N LYS A 2 24.38 -39.53 -9.76
CA LYS A 2 24.51 -38.87 -8.44
C LYS A 2 25.27 -37.54 -8.58
N TYR A 3 24.58 -36.41 -8.45
CA TYR A 3 25.19 -35.08 -8.68
C TYR A 3 26.32 -34.74 -7.70
N ARG A 4 26.29 -35.28 -6.48
CA ARG A 4 27.36 -35.07 -5.48
C ARG A 4 28.75 -35.51 -5.98
N LEU A 5 28.82 -36.38 -7.00
CA LEU A 5 30.06 -36.78 -7.66
C LEU A 5 30.84 -35.61 -8.29
N MET A 6 30.15 -34.48 -8.56
CA MET A 6 30.81 -33.24 -9.00
C MET A 6 31.89 -32.75 -8.05
N ARG A 7 31.85 -33.16 -6.77
CA ARG A 7 32.94 -32.88 -5.81
C ARG A 7 34.23 -33.57 -6.25
N GLN A 8 34.18 -34.87 -6.54
CA GLN A 8 35.34 -35.66 -6.96
C GLN A 8 35.84 -35.24 -8.34
N ILE A 9 34.93 -34.97 -9.28
CA ILE A 9 35.30 -34.49 -10.62
C ILE A 9 36.04 -33.15 -10.54
N ARG A 10 35.56 -32.20 -9.73
CA ARG A 10 36.25 -30.92 -9.50
C ARG A 10 37.62 -31.13 -8.88
N MET A 11 37.72 -31.95 -7.82
CA MET A 11 38.99 -32.27 -7.18
C MET A 11 40.01 -32.91 -8.15
N CYS A 12 39.58 -33.83 -9.02
CA CYS A 12 40.45 -34.40 -10.04
C CYS A 12 40.90 -33.36 -11.09
N LYS A 13 40.05 -32.39 -11.44
CA LYS A 13 40.44 -31.27 -12.30
C LYS A 13 41.47 -30.37 -11.61
N ASP A 14 41.27 -30.04 -10.33
CA ASP A 14 42.21 -29.24 -9.54
C ASP A 14 43.56 -29.94 -9.43
N LEU A 15 43.57 -31.25 -9.16
CA LEU A 15 44.78 -32.07 -9.16
C LEU A 15 45.44 -32.11 -10.54
N LYS A 16 44.67 -32.24 -11.62
CA LYS A 16 45.21 -32.17 -12.99
C LYS A 16 45.91 -30.83 -13.23
N HIS A 17 45.31 -29.70 -12.83
CA HIS A 17 45.92 -28.38 -12.97
C HIS A 17 47.22 -28.26 -12.18
N LEU A 18 47.20 -28.69 -10.91
CA LEU A 18 48.39 -28.69 -10.04
C LEU A 18 49.53 -29.53 -10.64
N ILE A 19 49.21 -30.76 -11.05
CA ILE A 19 50.20 -31.70 -11.61
C ILE A 19 50.74 -31.16 -12.93
N TYR A 20 49.88 -30.71 -13.85
CA TYR A 20 50.30 -30.30 -15.19
C TYR A 20 51.14 -29.02 -15.16
N TYR A 21 50.85 -28.09 -14.24
CA TYR A 21 51.64 -26.87 -14.10
C TYR A 21 53.05 -27.17 -13.58
N ARG A 22 53.21 -28.19 -12.73
CA ARG A 22 54.53 -28.62 -12.24
C ARG A 22 55.25 -29.56 -13.19
N PHE A 23 54.51 -30.35 -13.97
CA PHE A 23 55.05 -31.36 -14.88
C PHE A 23 55.49 -30.77 -16.23
N ASN A 24 54.71 -29.84 -16.79
CA ASN A 24 55.02 -29.18 -18.07
C ASN A 24 55.92 -27.95 -17.87
N THR A 25 57.06 -28.12 -17.21
CA THR A 25 58.06 -27.06 -16.99
C THR A 25 59.40 -27.45 -17.62
N GLY A 26 60.13 -26.46 -18.14
CA GLY A 26 61.43 -26.69 -18.79
C GLY A 26 61.29 -27.21 -20.22
N PRO A 27 62.03 -28.24 -20.65
CA PRO A 27 61.96 -28.79 -22.01
C PRO A 27 60.64 -29.51 -22.34
N VAL A 28 59.85 -29.84 -21.31
CA VAL A 28 58.58 -30.59 -21.45
C VAL A 28 57.44 -29.62 -21.80
N GLY A 29 57.02 -29.64 -23.05
CA GLY A 29 55.91 -28.82 -23.55
C GLY A 29 54.51 -29.32 -23.14
N LYS A 30 53.47 -28.60 -23.59
CA LYS A 30 52.07 -29.02 -23.40
C LYS A 30 51.76 -30.21 -24.32
N GLY A 31 51.56 -31.39 -23.76
CA GLY A 31 51.20 -32.60 -24.51
C GLY A 31 50.52 -33.67 -23.63
N PRO A 32 50.05 -34.78 -24.21
CA PRO A 32 49.35 -35.84 -23.49
C PRO A 32 50.26 -36.75 -22.63
N GLY A 33 51.56 -36.43 -22.50
CA GLY A 33 52.56 -37.29 -21.86
C GLY A 33 52.55 -37.33 -20.33
N CYS A 34 51.65 -36.61 -19.65
CA CYS A 34 51.61 -36.58 -18.18
C CYS A 34 50.89 -37.81 -17.59
N GLY A 35 51.66 -38.82 -17.19
CA GLY A 35 51.18 -40.08 -16.61
C GLY A 35 50.96 -40.10 -15.09
N ILE A 36 50.96 -38.97 -14.39
CA ILE A 36 50.79 -38.93 -12.92
C ILE A 36 49.31 -39.07 -12.55
N TRP A 37 48.81 -40.31 -12.54
CA TRP A 37 47.40 -40.63 -12.29
C TRP A 37 47.10 -40.96 -10.81
N ALA A 38 48.11 -41.23 -9.98
CA ALA A 38 47.92 -41.70 -8.60
C ALA A 38 47.04 -40.77 -7.73
N PRO A 39 47.16 -39.43 -7.79
CA PRO A 39 46.27 -38.54 -7.05
C PRO A 39 44.81 -38.65 -7.49
N GLY A 40 44.55 -38.72 -8.80
CA GLY A 40 43.20 -38.90 -9.34
C GLY A 40 42.62 -40.27 -8.97
N TRP A 41 43.43 -41.33 -9.03
CA TRP A 41 43.02 -42.68 -8.64
C TRP A 41 42.62 -42.78 -7.17
N ARG A 42 43.38 -42.18 -6.25
CA ARG A 42 43.03 -42.12 -4.82
C ARG A 42 41.67 -41.45 -4.58
N VAL A 43 41.37 -40.36 -5.29
CA VAL A 43 40.07 -39.68 -5.21
C VAL A 43 38.92 -40.63 -5.58
N TRP A 44 39.10 -41.45 -6.61
CA TRP A 44 38.11 -42.43 -7.05
C TRP A 44 37.99 -43.63 -6.10
N LEU A 45 39.08 -44.10 -5.50
CA LEU A 45 39.03 -45.14 -4.47
C LEU A 45 38.25 -44.70 -3.24
N PHE A 46 38.49 -43.48 -2.75
CA PHE A 46 37.74 -42.94 -1.61
C PHE A 46 36.27 -42.68 -1.95
N PHE A 47 35.96 -42.37 -3.20
CA PHE A 47 34.58 -42.32 -3.68
C PHE A 47 33.93 -43.71 -3.60
N LEU A 48 34.58 -44.75 -4.11
CA LEU A 48 34.05 -46.12 -4.08
C LEU A 48 33.83 -46.57 -2.64
N ARG A 49 34.77 -46.32 -1.73
CA ARG A 49 34.62 -46.61 -0.29
C ARG A 49 33.31 -46.08 0.30
N GLY A 50 32.90 -44.86 -0.05
CA GLY A 50 31.68 -44.24 0.46
C GLY A 50 30.40 -44.59 -0.31
N VAL A 51 30.52 -45.11 -1.52
CA VAL A 51 29.39 -45.38 -2.42
C VAL A 51 28.96 -46.83 -2.39
N VAL A 52 29.88 -47.77 -2.12
CA VAL A 52 29.59 -49.20 -2.05
C VAL A 52 28.43 -49.51 -1.08
N PRO A 53 28.42 -49.07 0.20
CA PRO A 53 27.30 -49.37 1.10
C PRO A 53 25.96 -48.76 0.64
N LEU A 54 26.01 -47.62 -0.06
CA LEU A 54 24.81 -46.99 -0.60
C LEU A 54 24.23 -47.78 -1.77
N LEU A 55 25.09 -48.27 -2.67
CA LEU A 55 24.70 -49.09 -3.80
C LEU A 55 24.23 -50.47 -3.37
N GLU A 56 24.91 -51.11 -2.42
CA GLU A 56 24.46 -52.38 -1.83
C GLU A 56 23.03 -52.27 -1.31
N ARG A 57 22.71 -51.21 -0.55
CA ARG A 57 21.34 -50.97 -0.07
C ARG A 57 20.36 -50.71 -1.22
N TRP A 58 20.72 -49.87 -2.20
CA TRP A 58 19.81 -49.52 -3.29
C TRP A 58 19.54 -50.70 -4.22
N LEU A 59 20.57 -51.46 -4.57
CA LEU A 59 20.47 -52.66 -5.39
C LEU A 59 19.78 -53.78 -4.62
N GLY A 60 20.09 -53.96 -3.33
CA GLY A 60 19.38 -54.90 -2.45
C GLY A 60 17.88 -54.60 -2.42
N ASN A 61 17.48 -53.35 -2.18
CA ASN A 61 16.07 -52.95 -2.20
C ASN A 61 15.43 -53.11 -3.58
N LEU A 62 16.19 -52.89 -4.66
CA LEU A 62 15.70 -53.06 -6.03
C LEU A 62 15.44 -54.53 -6.34
N LEU A 63 16.38 -55.41 -5.99
CA LEU A 63 16.27 -56.85 -6.17
C LEU A 63 15.16 -57.44 -5.29
N ALA A 64 15.11 -57.07 -4.01
CA ALA A 64 14.02 -57.48 -3.12
C ALA A 64 12.66 -57.09 -3.69
N ARG A 65 12.51 -55.84 -4.16
CA ARG A 65 11.25 -55.41 -4.80
C ARG A 65 10.94 -56.15 -6.10
N GLN A 66 11.96 -56.59 -6.84
CA GLN A 66 11.79 -57.32 -8.09
C GLN A 66 11.32 -58.76 -7.84
N PHE A 67 11.87 -59.42 -6.82
CA PHE A 67 11.60 -60.83 -6.52
C PHE A 67 10.44 -61.03 -5.53
N GLU A 68 10.31 -60.19 -4.52
CA GLU A 68 9.28 -60.28 -3.47
C GLU A 68 8.04 -59.44 -3.76
N GLY A 69 8.11 -58.56 -4.77
CA GLY A 69 7.05 -57.62 -5.11
C GLY A 69 6.99 -56.39 -4.20
N ARG A 70 6.02 -55.49 -4.45
CA ARG A 70 5.85 -54.24 -3.68
C ARG A 70 4.77 -54.39 -2.61
N SER A 71 5.09 -54.10 -1.35
CA SER A 71 4.08 -53.96 -0.29
C SER A 71 3.20 -52.73 -0.55
N SER A 72 1.90 -52.95 -0.76
CA SER A 72 0.94 -51.90 -1.14
C SER A 72 0.41 -51.10 0.06
N LYS A 73 0.38 -51.70 1.26
CA LYS A 73 -0.17 -51.11 2.50
C LYS A 73 0.77 -51.18 3.71
N GLY A 74 2.00 -51.70 3.57
CA GLY A 74 2.88 -51.93 4.72
C GLY A 74 3.56 -50.69 5.32
N ILE A 75 3.59 -49.56 4.61
CA ILE A 75 4.27 -48.34 5.08
C ILE A 75 3.27 -47.19 5.17
N ALA A 76 3.06 -46.69 6.39
CA ALA A 76 2.29 -45.47 6.63
C ALA A 76 2.97 -44.30 5.91
N LYS A 77 2.21 -43.58 5.08
CA LYS A 77 2.77 -42.46 4.31
C LYS A 77 2.90 -41.25 5.21
N THR A 78 4.12 -40.71 5.33
CA THR A 78 4.38 -39.44 6.02
C THR A 78 3.61 -38.29 5.40
N VAL A 79 3.08 -37.39 6.22
CA VAL A 79 2.42 -36.16 5.77
C VAL A 79 3.48 -35.18 5.27
N THR A 80 3.68 -35.13 3.95
CA THR A 80 4.55 -34.15 3.30
C THR A 80 3.77 -32.88 2.97
N LYS A 81 4.48 -31.81 2.56
CA LYS A 81 3.92 -30.47 2.22
C LYS A 81 2.62 -30.52 1.39
N GLN A 82 2.52 -31.43 0.44
CA GLN A 82 1.35 -31.56 -0.44
C GLN A 82 0.07 -32.03 0.29
N ARG A 83 0.20 -32.70 1.43
CA ARG A 83 -0.90 -33.35 2.16
C ARG A 83 -1.30 -32.66 3.45
N VAL A 84 -0.60 -31.60 3.85
CA VAL A 84 -0.84 -30.91 5.13
C VAL A 84 -2.28 -30.41 5.24
N GLU A 85 -2.80 -29.72 4.22
CA GLU A 85 -4.18 -29.19 4.25
C GLU A 85 -5.23 -30.32 4.26
N SER A 86 -5.03 -31.36 3.44
CA SER A 86 -5.96 -32.49 3.37
C SER A 86 -5.95 -33.34 4.65
N HIS A 87 -4.80 -33.49 5.28
CA HIS A 87 -4.67 -34.22 6.54
C HIS A 87 -5.32 -33.46 7.69
N TYR A 88 -5.12 -32.13 7.75
CA TYR A 88 -5.78 -31.28 8.74
C TYR A 88 -7.31 -31.40 8.64
N ASP A 89 -7.86 -31.36 7.42
CA ASP A 89 -9.31 -31.54 7.22
C ASP A 89 -9.79 -32.95 7.58
N LEU A 90 -8.95 -33.98 7.42
CA LEU A 90 -9.26 -35.36 7.82
C LEU A 90 -9.33 -35.49 9.35
N GLU A 91 -8.33 -34.98 10.06
CA GLU A 91 -8.26 -34.99 11.52
C GLU A 91 -9.39 -34.16 12.14
N LEU A 92 -9.68 -32.98 11.59
CA LEU A 92 -10.78 -32.13 12.03
C LEU A 92 -12.13 -32.86 11.94
N ARG A 93 -12.38 -33.56 10.83
CA ARG A 93 -13.62 -34.33 10.65
C ARG A 93 -13.70 -35.51 11.60
N ALA A 94 -12.58 -36.19 11.86
CA ALA A 94 -12.53 -37.27 12.83
C ALA A 94 -12.83 -36.75 14.26
N ALA A 95 -12.21 -35.64 14.66
CA ALA A 95 -12.44 -35.02 15.97
C ALA A 95 -13.91 -34.60 16.16
N VAL A 96 -14.50 -33.93 15.15
CA VAL A 96 -15.92 -33.56 15.18
C VAL A 96 -16.82 -34.79 15.26
N MET A 97 -16.47 -35.89 14.57
CA MET A 97 -17.23 -37.13 14.64
C MET A 97 -17.22 -37.75 16.04
N HIS A 98 -16.08 -37.71 16.74
CA HIS A 98 -15.99 -38.15 18.12
C HIS A 98 -16.90 -37.32 19.04
N ASP A 99 -16.81 -35.99 18.96
CA ASP A 99 -17.65 -35.09 19.77
C ASP A 99 -19.15 -35.26 19.48
N ILE A 100 -19.54 -35.50 18.21
CA ILE A 100 -20.93 -35.77 17.85
C ILE A 100 -21.42 -37.05 18.54
N LEU A 101 -20.63 -38.12 18.53
CA LEU A 101 -21.02 -39.40 19.12
C LEU A 101 -21.18 -39.31 20.64
N ASP A 102 -20.33 -38.52 21.29
CA ASP A 102 -20.36 -38.32 22.75
C ASP A 102 -21.53 -37.42 23.19
N MET A 103 -21.95 -36.46 22.37
CA MET A 103 -23.08 -35.56 22.67
C MET A 103 -24.46 -36.16 22.35
N MET A 104 -24.54 -37.24 21.57
CA MET A 104 -25.82 -37.81 21.14
C MET A 104 -26.41 -38.74 22.22
N PRO A 105 -27.66 -38.54 22.64
CA PRO A 105 -28.32 -39.43 23.60
C PRO A 105 -28.46 -40.87 23.05
N GLU A 106 -28.57 -41.82 23.97
CA GLU A 106 -28.75 -43.24 23.64
C GLU A 106 -30.02 -43.43 22.80
N GLY A 107 -29.85 -43.88 21.55
CA GLY A 107 -30.95 -44.09 20.59
C GLY A 107 -30.88 -43.29 19.27
N VAL A 108 -30.02 -42.28 19.13
CA VAL A 108 -29.99 -41.38 17.95
C VAL A 108 -28.80 -41.62 16.99
N LYS A 109 -28.08 -42.75 17.13
CA LYS A 109 -26.62 -42.77 16.95
C LYS A 109 -26.00 -42.81 15.54
N ALA A 110 -26.71 -43.03 14.43
CA ALA A 110 -26.03 -43.27 13.12
C ALA A 110 -26.33 -42.28 11.98
N ASN A 111 -27.59 -41.92 11.74
CA ASN A 111 -27.96 -41.31 10.45
C ASN A 111 -27.73 -39.78 10.35
N LYS A 112 -27.57 -39.08 11.48
CA LYS A 112 -27.48 -37.60 11.51
C LYS A 112 -26.06 -37.04 11.47
N SER A 113 -25.03 -37.87 11.70
CA SER A 113 -23.62 -37.46 11.75
C SER A 113 -23.13 -36.82 10.44
N ARG A 114 -23.52 -37.41 9.30
CA ARG A 114 -23.20 -36.89 7.96
C ARG A 114 -23.81 -35.50 7.72
N THR A 115 -25.04 -35.28 8.18
CA THR A 115 -25.74 -33.98 8.05
C THR A 115 -25.06 -32.91 8.90
N ILE A 116 -24.64 -33.24 10.12
CA ILE A 116 -23.88 -32.31 10.98
C ILE A 116 -22.55 -31.93 10.31
N LEU A 117 -21.84 -32.89 9.69
CA LEU A 117 -20.61 -32.59 8.93
C LEU A 117 -20.85 -31.70 7.69
N GLN A 118 -22.04 -31.79 7.07
CA GLN A 118 -22.43 -30.87 5.99
C GLN A 118 -22.63 -29.46 6.53
N HIS A 119 -23.32 -29.31 7.68
CA HIS A 119 -23.46 -28.02 8.36
C HIS A 119 -22.11 -27.43 8.78
N LEU A 120 -21.16 -28.23 9.27
CA LEU A 120 -19.80 -27.78 9.56
C LEU A 120 -19.09 -27.23 8.30
N SER A 121 -19.22 -27.96 7.18
CA SER A 121 -18.63 -27.54 5.90
C SER A 121 -19.25 -26.25 5.38
N GLU A 122 -20.56 -26.08 5.57
CA GLU A 122 -21.30 -24.89 5.17
C GLU A 122 -20.98 -23.69 6.07
N ALA A 123 -20.95 -23.88 7.40
CA ALA A 123 -20.53 -22.86 8.36
C ALA A 123 -19.11 -22.34 8.05
N TRP A 124 -18.20 -23.22 7.63
CA TRP A 124 -16.87 -22.82 7.16
C TRP A 124 -16.90 -21.99 5.86
N ARG A 125 -17.81 -22.28 4.92
CA ARG A 125 -17.98 -21.46 3.71
C ARG A 125 -18.57 -20.11 4.04
N CYS A 126 -19.63 -20.06 4.85
CA CYS A 126 -20.22 -18.82 5.34
C CYS A 126 -19.19 -17.96 6.07
N TRP A 127 -18.35 -18.56 6.92
CA TRP A 127 -17.26 -17.84 7.56
C TRP A 127 -16.28 -17.23 6.53
N LYS A 128 -15.86 -17.97 5.50
CA LYS A 128 -14.98 -17.40 4.45
C LYS A 128 -15.64 -16.31 3.61
N ALA A 129 -16.96 -16.36 3.43
CA ALA A 129 -17.76 -15.40 2.68
C ALA A 129 -18.19 -14.19 3.53
N ASN A 130 -17.95 -14.23 4.84
CA ASN A 130 -18.50 -13.29 5.83
C ASN A 130 -20.03 -13.23 5.87
N ILE A 131 -20.69 -14.34 5.55
CA ILE A 131 -22.15 -14.45 5.65
C ILE A 131 -22.49 -14.93 7.07
N PRO A 132 -23.44 -14.27 7.77
CA PRO A 132 -23.90 -14.75 9.06
C PRO A 132 -24.53 -16.13 8.91
N TRP A 133 -23.95 -17.12 9.59
CA TRP A 133 -24.46 -18.49 9.57
C TRP A 133 -25.41 -18.70 10.75
N LYS A 134 -26.71 -18.85 10.46
CA LYS A 134 -27.72 -19.21 11.44
C LYS A 134 -28.70 -20.22 10.83
N VAL A 135 -28.86 -21.36 11.47
CA VAL A 135 -29.77 -22.43 10.99
C VAL A 135 -30.99 -22.50 11.92
N PRO A 136 -32.21 -22.21 11.42
CA PRO A 136 -33.43 -22.35 12.21
C PRO A 136 -33.62 -23.78 12.74
N GLY A 137 -33.97 -23.92 14.02
CA GLY A 137 -34.25 -25.22 14.64
C GLY A 137 -33.03 -26.10 14.94
N MET A 138 -31.80 -25.58 14.81
CA MET A 138 -30.59 -26.33 15.19
C MET A 138 -30.45 -26.40 16.71
N PRO A 139 -30.15 -27.59 17.29
CA PRO A 139 -29.85 -27.70 18.71
C PRO A 139 -28.63 -26.87 19.10
N ALA A 140 -28.74 -26.05 20.15
CA ALA A 140 -27.67 -25.17 20.63
C ALA A 140 -26.34 -25.90 20.92
N PRO A 141 -26.31 -27.13 21.47
CA PRO A 141 -25.05 -27.87 21.65
C PRO A 141 -24.32 -28.15 20.32
N ILE A 142 -25.06 -28.49 19.27
CA ILE A 142 -24.50 -28.76 17.94
C ILE A 142 -24.02 -27.46 17.30
N GLU A 143 -24.80 -26.38 17.41
CA GLU A 143 -24.42 -25.06 16.90
C GLU A 143 -23.11 -24.58 17.55
N ASN A 144 -23.01 -24.65 18.89
CA ASN A 144 -21.81 -24.26 19.63
C ASN A 144 -20.58 -25.12 19.28
N MET A 145 -20.77 -26.43 19.12
CA MET A 145 -19.70 -27.33 18.67
C MET A 145 -19.19 -26.92 17.27
N ILE A 146 -20.10 -26.68 16.31
CA ILE A 146 -19.73 -26.23 14.96
C ILE A 146 -18.96 -24.91 15.02
N LEU A 147 -19.46 -23.92 15.77
CA LEU A 147 -18.80 -22.61 15.92
C LEU A 147 -17.40 -22.74 16.53
N ARG A 148 -17.21 -23.62 17.52
CA ARG A 148 -15.90 -23.90 18.12
C ARG A 148 -14.90 -24.43 17.08
N TYR A 149 -15.30 -25.42 16.28
CA TYR A 149 -14.41 -26.00 15.27
C TYR A 149 -14.18 -25.06 14.07
N VAL A 150 -15.19 -24.28 13.68
CA VAL A 150 -15.03 -23.24 12.65
C VAL A 150 -14.03 -22.18 13.12
N LYS A 151 -14.10 -21.75 14.37
CA LYS A 151 -13.11 -20.83 14.96
C LYS A 151 -11.70 -21.42 15.00
N SER A 152 -11.55 -22.66 15.47
CA SER A 152 -10.25 -23.34 15.46
C SER A 152 -9.64 -23.42 14.05
N LYS A 153 -10.46 -23.75 13.05
CA LYS A 153 -10.04 -23.77 11.64
C LYS A 153 -9.70 -22.38 11.10
N ALA A 154 -10.45 -21.36 11.50
CA ALA A 154 -10.19 -19.96 11.16
C ALA A 154 -8.82 -19.49 11.71
N ASP A 155 -8.53 -19.79 12.98
CA ASP A 155 -7.26 -19.43 13.62
C ASP A 155 -6.08 -20.07 12.89
N TRP A 156 -6.17 -21.38 12.61
CA TRP A 156 -5.17 -22.09 11.81
C TRP A 156 -5.00 -21.46 10.41
N TRP A 157 -6.12 -21.16 9.73
CA TRP A 157 -6.10 -20.63 8.37
C TRP A 157 -5.45 -19.23 8.29
N THR A 158 -5.72 -18.38 9.28
CA THR A 158 -5.20 -17.01 9.41
C THR A 158 -3.72 -17.03 9.80
N ASN A 159 -3.32 -17.85 10.76
CA ASN A 159 -1.91 -18.02 11.15
C ASN A 159 -1.05 -18.50 9.98
N VAL A 160 -1.55 -19.45 9.19
CA VAL A 160 -0.85 -19.92 7.98
C VAL A 160 -0.78 -18.82 6.91
N ALA A 161 -1.78 -17.93 6.81
CA ALA A 161 -1.73 -16.78 5.91
C ALA A 161 -0.63 -15.80 6.33
N HIS A 162 -0.57 -15.40 7.61
CA HIS A 162 0.48 -14.51 8.10
C HIS A 162 1.88 -15.11 7.97
N TYR A 163 2.05 -16.39 8.31
CA TYR A 163 3.32 -17.09 8.17
C TYR A 163 3.82 -17.09 6.72
N ASN A 164 2.95 -17.42 5.76
CA ASN A 164 3.33 -17.41 4.35
C ASN A 164 3.54 -16.00 3.82
N ARG A 165 2.75 -15.01 4.27
CA ARG A 165 2.96 -13.62 3.86
C ARG A 165 4.33 -13.11 4.28
N GLU A 166 4.75 -13.38 5.51
CA GLU A 166 6.07 -12.95 5.98
C GLU A 166 7.22 -13.66 5.25
N ARG A 167 7.04 -14.94 4.91
CA ARG A 167 8.02 -15.67 4.07
C ARG A 167 8.12 -15.09 2.66
N ILE A 168 7.00 -14.72 2.05
CA ILE A 168 6.96 -14.07 0.73
C ILE A 168 7.67 -12.71 0.82
N ARG A 169 7.33 -11.89 1.84
CA ARG A 169 7.92 -10.56 2.05
C ARG A 169 9.44 -10.60 2.21
N ARG A 170 9.98 -11.59 2.93
CA ARG A 170 11.43 -11.78 3.13
C ARG A 170 12.15 -12.37 1.92
N GLY A 171 11.44 -12.75 0.86
CA GLY A 171 12.04 -13.42 -0.31
C GLY A 171 12.49 -14.85 -0.04
N ALA A 172 11.88 -15.55 0.93
CA ALA A 172 12.17 -16.96 1.18
C ALA A 172 11.69 -17.85 0.02
N THR A 173 12.21 -19.08 -0.09
CA THR A 173 11.77 -20.03 -1.12
C THR A 173 10.30 -20.42 -0.91
N VAL A 174 9.43 -19.93 -1.80
CA VAL A 174 7.98 -20.15 -1.76
C VAL A 174 7.50 -20.60 -3.15
N ASP A 175 6.58 -21.56 -3.18
CA ASP A 175 6.03 -22.07 -4.43
C ASP A 175 5.01 -21.07 -4.99
N LYS A 176 4.94 -20.95 -6.32
CA LYS A 176 3.96 -20.08 -7.00
C LYS A 176 2.50 -20.32 -6.55
N THR A 177 2.15 -21.57 -6.26
CA THR A 177 0.81 -21.94 -5.79
C THR A 177 0.52 -21.39 -4.39
N VAL A 178 1.53 -21.33 -3.52
CA VAL A 178 1.41 -20.76 -2.17
C VAL A 178 1.20 -19.25 -2.27
N THR A 179 1.92 -18.54 -3.14
CA THR A 179 1.72 -17.11 -3.36
C THR A 179 0.30 -16.80 -3.81
N LYS A 180 -0.22 -17.53 -4.82
CA LYS A 180 -1.61 -17.35 -5.29
C LYS A 180 -2.65 -17.67 -4.22
N LYS A 181 -2.45 -18.76 -3.46
CA LYS A 181 -3.32 -19.11 -2.34
C LYS A 181 -3.30 -17.99 -1.29
N ASN A 182 -2.11 -17.51 -0.92
CA ASN A 182 -1.92 -16.46 0.07
C ASN A 182 -2.62 -15.16 -0.33
N LEU A 183 -2.49 -14.73 -1.59
CA LEU A 183 -3.23 -13.58 -2.12
C LEU A 183 -4.74 -13.75 -1.91
N GLY A 184 -5.31 -14.89 -2.31
CA GLY A 184 -6.74 -15.17 -2.11
C GLY A 184 -7.15 -15.24 -0.63
N ARG A 185 -6.24 -15.59 0.29
CA ARG A 185 -6.49 -15.55 1.74
C ARG A 185 -6.53 -14.11 2.24
N LEU A 186 -5.50 -13.32 1.90
CA LEU A 186 -5.39 -11.93 2.33
C LEU A 186 -6.51 -11.05 1.78
N THR A 187 -6.95 -11.26 0.54
CA THR A 187 -8.12 -10.56 -0.02
C THR A 187 -9.38 -10.80 0.80
N ARG A 188 -9.63 -12.05 1.23
CA ARG A 188 -10.78 -12.35 2.10
C ARG A 188 -10.65 -11.73 3.48
N LEU A 189 -9.46 -11.79 4.10
CA LEU A 189 -9.23 -11.16 5.41
C LEU A 189 -9.45 -9.65 5.36
N TRP A 190 -8.94 -9.00 4.32
CA TRP A 190 -9.13 -7.57 4.10
C TRP A 190 -10.62 -7.23 3.93
N LEU A 191 -11.35 -7.96 3.09
CA LEU A 191 -12.78 -7.72 2.87
C LEU A 191 -13.64 -7.98 4.12
N LYS A 192 -13.28 -8.96 4.95
CA LYS A 192 -13.96 -9.19 6.24
C LYS A 192 -13.79 -7.99 7.17
N ALA A 193 -12.56 -7.46 7.25
CA ALA A 193 -12.27 -6.26 8.04
C ALA A 193 -12.94 -5.01 7.46
N GLU A 194 -13.01 -4.91 6.13
CA GLU A 194 -13.66 -3.79 5.44
C GLU A 194 -15.18 -3.79 5.65
N GLN A 195 -15.83 -4.95 5.53
CA GLN A 195 -17.26 -5.10 5.86
C GLN A 195 -17.57 -4.69 7.30
N GLU A 196 -16.72 -5.11 8.24
CA GLU A 196 -16.83 -4.72 9.65
C GLU A 196 -16.66 -3.21 9.84
N ARG A 197 -15.69 -2.59 9.14
CA ARG A 197 -15.46 -1.15 9.17
C ARG A 197 -16.67 -0.35 8.67
N GLN A 198 -17.27 -0.78 7.56
CA GLN A 198 -18.47 -0.15 6.99
C GLN A 198 -19.68 -0.32 7.92
N HIS A 199 -19.86 -1.52 8.50
CA HIS A 199 -20.92 -1.77 9.47
C HIS A 199 -20.78 -0.88 10.71
N ASN A 200 -19.58 -0.79 11.27
CA ASN A 200 -19.31 0.04 12.45
C ASN A 200 -19.53 1.53 12.18
N TYR A 201 -19.18 2.03 10.99
CA TYR A 201 -19.52 3.42 10.62
C TYR A 201 -21.03 3.69 10.62
N LEU A 202 -21.84 2.79 10.05
CA LEU A 202 -23.29 2.96 10.02
C LEU A 202 -23.93 2.78 11.41
N LYS A 203 -23.30 1.97 12.27
CA LYS A 203 -23.78 1.69 13.63
C LYS A 203 -23.42 2.80 14.62
N ASP A 204 -22.18 3.27 14.59
CA ASP A 204 -21.64 4.26 15.52
C ASP A 204 -21.96 5.69 15.07
N GLY A 205 -22.27 5.87 13.78
CA GLY A 205 -22.54 7.17 13.15
C GLY A 205 -21.26 7.82 12.59
N PRO A 206 -21.40 9.03 11.99
CA PRO A 206 -20.26 9.76 11.45
C PRO A 206 -19.19 10.05 12.51
N TYR A 207 -17.96 9.64 12.24
CA TYR A 207 -16.83 9.91 13.16
C TYR A 207 -16.40 11.38 13.18
N VAL A 208 -16.70 12.12 12.12
CA VAL A 208 -16.46 13.57 12.05
C VAL A 208 -17.60 14.26 12.78
N SER A 209 -17.28 15.01 13.84
CA SER A 209 -18.30 15.74 14.59
C SER A 209 -18.89 16.87 13.74
N ALA A 210 -20.12 17.28 14.02
CA ALA A 210 -20.75 18.38 13.29
C ALA A 210 -19.96 19.70 13.42
N GLU A 211 -19.35 19.95 14.57
CA GLU A 211 -18.50 21.12 14.82
C GLU A 211 -17.21 21.07 13.98
N GLU A 212 -16.53 19.92 13.96
CA GLU A 212 -15.35 19.70 13.12
C GLU A 212 -15.68 19.87 11.63
N ALA A 213 -16.80 19.29 11.19
CA ALA A 213 -17.26 19.38 9.80
C ALA A 213 -17.55 20.84 9.40
N VAL A 214 -18.21 21.62 10.27
CA VAL A 214 -18.47 23.05 10.03
C VAL A 214 -17.17 23.84 9.98
N ALA A 215 -16.23 23.60 10.90
CA ALA A 215 -14.94 24.28 10.90
C ALA A 215 -14.14 24.00 9.61
N ILE A 216 -14.11 22.73 9.16
CA ILE A 216 -13.48 22.32 7.90
C ILE A 216 -14.15 23.00 6.71
N TYR A 217 -15.48 22.95 6.63
CA TYR A 217 -16.23 23.55 5.54
C TYR A 217 -16.01 25.06 5.46
N THR A 218 -16.11 25.77 6.59
CA THR A 218 -15.88 27.21 6.69
C THR A 218 -14.45 27.59 6.31
N THR A 219 -13.45 26.80 6.71
CA THR A 219 -12.05 27.00 6.30
C THR A 219 -11.92 26.93 4.79
N MET A 220 -12.55 25.96 4.14
CA MET A 220 -12.56 25.82 2.69
C MET A 220 -13.28 26.96 1.98
N VAL A 221 -14.43 27.42 2.51
CA VAL A 221 -15.15 28.59 1.98
C VAL A 221 -14.27 29.83 2.01
N HIS A 222 -13.68 30.16 3.16
CA HIS A 222 -12.80 31.32 3.29
C HIS A 222 -11.56 31.22 2.41
N TRP A 223 -10.99 30.02 2.27
CA TRP A 223 -9.89 29.81 1.33
C TRP A 223 -10.31 30.13 -0.10
N LEU A 224 -11.38 29.51 -0.61
CA LEU A 224 -11.83 29.70 -1.98
C LEU A 224 -12.26 31.15 -2.27
N GLU A 225 -12.90 31.81 -1.31
CA GLU A 225 -13.22 33.24 -1.39
C GLU A 225 -11.96 34.12 -1.46
N SER A 226 -10.96 33.84 -0.61
CA SER A 226 -9.67 34.55 -0.65
C SER A 226 -8.94 34.39 -1.98
N ARG A 227 -9.14 33.24 -2.65
CA ARG A 227 -8.60 32.95 -3.98
C ARG A 227 -9.45 33.51 -5.12
N LYS A 228 -10.60 34.14 -4.83
CA LYS A 228 -11.59 34.58 -5.82
C LYS A 228 -11.97 33.44 -6.79
N PHE A 229 -12.07 32.23 -6.27
CA PHE A 229 -12.30 31.04 -7.08
C PHE A 229 -13.71 31.07 -7.69
N SER A 230 -13.80 30.81 -8.99
CA SER A 230 -15.07 30.65 -9.68
C SER A 230 -15.37 29.15 -9.82
N PRO A 231 -16.51 28.64 -9.31
CA PRO A 231 -16.84 27.22 -9.42
C PRO A 231 -16.79 26.69 -10.87
N ILE A 232 -16.39 25.44 -11.02
CA ILE A 232 -16.35 24.74 -12.31
C ILE A 232 -17.80 24.43 -12.71
N PRO A 233 -18.27 24.95 -13.86
CA PRO A 233 -19.64 24.74 -14.30
C PRO A 233 -19.84 23.30 -14.80
N PHE A 234 -21.09 22.95 -15.06
CA PHE A 234 -21.39 21.74 -15.83
C PHE A 234 -20.84 21.87 -17.27
N PRO A 235 -20.28 20.80 -17.89
CA PRO A 235 -19.85 20.83 -19.28
C PRO A 235 -20.97 21.32 -20.20
N PRO A 236 -20.86 22.52 -20.81
CA PRO A 236 -21.96 23.10 -21.57
C PRO A 236 -22.23 22.27 -22.82
N LEU A 237 -23.45 22.32 -23.35
CA LEU A 237 -23.86 21.47 -24.49
C LEU A 237 -22.93 21.63 -25.69
N SER A 238 -22.53 22.87 -25.99
CA SER A 238 -21.58 23.24 -27.05
C SER A 238 -20.25 23.73 -26.45
N TYR A 239 -19.47 22.82 -25.86
CA TYR A 239 -18.15 23.15 -25.33
C TYR A 239 -17.05 22.98 -26.39
N LYS A 240 -16.22 24.00 -26.56
CA LYS A 240 -15.18 24.06 -27.61
C LYS A 240 -14.16 22.92 -27.54
N HIS A 241 -13.87 22.41 -26.34
CA HIS A 241 -12.81 21.43 -26.12
C HIS A 241 -13.32 20.02 -25.84
N ASP A 242 -14.64 19.77 -25.96
CA ASP A 242 -15.26 18.48 -25.60
C ASP A 242 -14.64 17.29 -26.33
N THR A 243 -14.51 17.41 -27.65
CA THR A 243 -13.99 16.31 -28.49
C THR A 243 -12.53 16.02 -28.16
N LYS A 244 -11.74 17.03 -27.81
CA LYS A 244 -10.34 16.86 -27.39
C LYS A 244 -10.24 16.11 -26.06
N LEU A 245 -11.04 16.51 -25.07
CA LEU A 245 -11.08 15.85 -23.77
C LEU A 245 -11.55 14.40 -23.90
N LEU A 246 -12.54 14.14 -24.76
CA LEU A 246 -12.99 12.78 -25.05
C LEU A 246 -11.89 11.94 -25.68
N ILE A 247 -11.18 12.46 -26.68
CA ILE A 247 -10.07 11.72 -27.33
C ILE A 247 -9.00 11.34 -26.30
N LEU A 248 -8.56 12.29 -25.45
CA LEU A 248 -7.58 12.02 -24.38
C LEU A 248 -8.08 10.97 -23.38
N ALA A 249 -9.37 11.02 -23.02
CA ALA A 249 -9.97 10.03 -22.14
C ALA A 249 -9.97 8.62 -22.77
N LEU A 250 -10.35 8.52 -24.05
CA LEU A 250 -10.38 7.25 -24.79
C LEU A 250 -8.97 6.67 -25.00
N GLU A 251 -7.97 7.51 -25.29
CA GLU A 251 -6.57 7.09 -25.42
C GLU A 251 -6.08 6.44 -24.12
N ARG A 252 -6.30 7.10 -22.97
CA ARG A 252 -5.91 6.58 -21.65
C ARG A 252 -6.58 5.24 -21.32
N LEU A 253 -7.83 5.05 -21.72
CA LEU A 253 -8.52 3.76 -21.55
C LEU A 253 -7.95 2.68 -22.48
N LYS A 254 -7.63 3.02 -23.73
CA LYS A 254 -7.07 2.09 -24.72
C LYS A 254 -5.65 1.61 -24.36
N GLU A 255 -4.82 2.47 -23.79
CA GLU A 255 -3.44 2.15 -23.34
C GLU A 255 -3.41 0.99 -22.34
N SER A 256 -4.43 0.87 -21.49
CA SER A 256 -4.53 -0.19 -20.47
C SER A 256 -4.53 -1.60 -21.06
N TYR A 257 -4.87 -1.75 -22.34
CA TYR A 257 -5.00 -3.03 -23.02
C TYR A 257 -3.95 -3.25 -24.12
N SER A 258 -3.10 -2.27 -24.44
CA SER A 258 -2.13 -2.38 -25.54
C SER A 258 -1.09 -3.50 -25.35
N ALA A 259 -0.76 -3.85 -24.10
CA ALA A 259 0.20 -4.92 -23.78
C ALA A 259 -0.46 -6.30 -23.60
N ALA A 260 -1.79 -6.39 -23.56
CA ALA A 260 -2.50 -7.62 -23.22
C ALA A 260 -2.69 -8.53 -24.45
N SER A 261 -2.05 -9.70 -24.46
CA SER A 261 -2.22 -10.69 -25.54
C SER A 261 -3.56 -11.45 -25.49
N ARG A 262 -4.23 -11.50 -24.33
CA ARG A 262 -5.50 -12.21 -24.14
C ARG A 262 -6.51 -11.30 -23.47
N LEU A 263 -7.62 -11.06 -24.17
CA LEU A 263 -8.72 -10.21 -23.71
C LEU A 263 -9.92 -11.08 -23.30
N ASN A 264 -10.48 -10.79 -22.13
CA ASN A 264 -11.75 -11.37 -21.68
C ASN A 264 -12.94 -10.68 -22.40
N GLN A 265 -14.18 -11.10 -22.09
CA GLN A 265 -15.37 -10.53 -22.74
C GLN A 265 -15.58 -9.05 -22.37
N THR A 266 -15.41 -8.67 -21.11
CA THR A 266 -15.62 -7.28 -20.64
C THR A 266 -14.63 -6.30 -21.27
N GLN A 267 -13.38 -6.71 -21.45
CA GLN A 267 -12.34 -5.92 -22.12
C GLN A 267 -12.61 -5.76 -23.63
N ARG A 268 -13.19 -6.78 -24.29
CA ARG A 268 -13.61 -6.66 -25.69
C ARG A 268 -14.80 -5.72 -25.85
N GLU A 269 -15.75 -5.79 -24.92
CA GLU A 269 -16.87 -4.85 -24.86
C GLU A 269 -16.38 -3.42 -24.63
N GLU A 270 -15.41 -3.22 -23.73
CA GLU A 270 -14.78 -1.92 -23.50
C GLU A 270 -14.11 -1.36 -24.75
N LEU A 271 -13.29 -2.16 -25.45
CA LEU A 271 -12.68 -1.75 -26.71
C LEU A 271 -13.74 -1.44 -27.78
N GLY A 272 -14.82 -2.22 -27.86
CA GLY A 272 -15.93 -1.95 -28.78
C GLY A 272 -16.61 -0.61 -28.49
N LEU A 273 -16.84 -0.28 -27.21
CA LEU A 273 -17.41 1.01 -26.80
C LEU A 273 -16.46 2.18 -27.05
N ILE A 274 -15.15 1.97 -26.90
CA ILE A 274 -14.13 2.98 -27.20
C ILE A 274 -14.10 3.29 -28.70
N GLU A 275 -14.05 2.26 -29.56
CA GLU A 275 -14.06 2.47 -31.01
C GLU A 275 -15.38 3.13 -31.48
N GLN A 276 -16.53 2.73 -30.95
CA GLN A 276 -17.81 3.42 -31.20
C GLN A 276 -17.78 4.90 -30.79
N ALA A 277 -17.11 5.23 -29.69
CA ALA A 277 -16.97 6.61 -29.23
C ALA A 277 -16.01 7.44 -30.10
N TYR A 278 -15.03 6.80 -30.76
CA TYR A 278 -14.21 7.45 -31.80
C TYR A 278 -15.01 7.69 -33.08
N ASP A 279 -15.82 6.72 -33.51
CA ASP A 279 -16.62 6.81 -34.74
C ASP A 279 -17.73 7.86 -34.63
N ASN A 280 -18.42 7.94 -33.48
CA ASN A 280 -19.48 8.91 -33.23
C ASN A 280 -19.30 9.67 -31.89
N PRO A 281 -18.39 10.65 -31.83
CA PRO A 281 -18.05 11.35 -30.59
C PRO A 281 -19.20 12.21 -30.05
N HIS A 282 -20.06 12.75 -30.92
CA HIS A 282 -21.17 13.60 -30.48
C HIS A 282 -22.25 12.82 -29.73
N GLU A 283 -22.57 11.62 -30.20
CA GLU A 283 -23.49 10.72 -29.50
C GLU A 283 -22.90 10.25 -28.16
N ALA A 284 -21.62 9.88 -28.16
CA ALA A 284 -20.91 9.50 -26.94
C ALA A 284 -20.92 10.64 -25.89
N LEU A 285 -20.63 11.88 -26.29
CA LEU A 285 -20.67 13.06 -25.41
C LEU A 285 -22.08 13.32 -24.87
N SER A 286 -23.11 13.21 -25.71
CA SER A 286 -24.51 13.34 -25.29
C SER A 286 -24.86 12.32 -24.21
N ARG A 287 -24.44 11.06 -24.42
CA ARG A 287 -24.62 9.97 -23.44
C ARG A 287 -23.90 10.24 -22.13
N ILE A 288 -22.62 10.66 -22.18
CA ILE A 288 -21.82 11.02 -20.99
C ILE A 288 -22.53 12.14 -20.20
N LYS A 289 -22.90 13.25 -20.85
CA LYS A 289 -23.57 14.38 -20.18
C LYS A 289 -24.91 13.96 -19.57
N ARG A 290 -25.67 13.10 -20.26
CA ARG A 290 -26.90 12.52 -19.70
C ARG A 290 -26.63 11.70 -18.44
N HIS A 291 -25.59 10.85 -18.42
CA HIS A 291 -25.21 10.09 -17.23
C HIS A 291 -24.82 11.01 -16.06
N LEU A 292 -24.05 12.07 -16.32
CA LEU A 292 -23.68 13.05 -15.28
C LEU A 292 -24.91 13.75 -14.68
N LEU A 293 -25.93 14.03 -15.50
CA LEU A 293 -27.17 14.67 -15.03
C LEU A 293 -28.07 13.71 -14.23
N THR A 294 -28.32 12.49 -14.73
CA THR A 294 -29.42 11.65 -14.22
C THR A 294 -28.96 10.45 -13.39
N GLN A 295 -27.77 9.92 -13.61
CA GLN A 295 -27.35 8.68 -12.98
C GLN A 295 -26.79 8.91 -11.57
N ARG A 296 -27.41 8.28 -10.57
CA ARG A 296 -27.00 8.30 -9.16
C ARG A 296 -26.92 6.91 -8.52
N ALA A 297 -27.26 5.87 -9.27
CA ALA A 297 -27.07 4.48 -8.91
C ALA A 297 -26.21 3.82 -9.99
N PHE A 298 -25.23 3.06 -9.58
CA PHE A 298 -24.22 2.46 -10.44
C PHE A 298 -24.18 0.95 -10.24
N LYS A 299 -23.61 0.24 -11.19
CA LYS A 299 -23.39 -1.20 -11.05
C LYS A 299 -22.34 -1.50 -9.99
N GLU A 300 -22.31 -2.77 -9.58
CA GLU A 300 -21.29 -3.26 -8.66
C GLU A 300 -19.89 -3.21 -9.29
N VAL A 301 -18.90 -2.98 -8.44
CA VAL A 301 -17.48 -2.89 -8.82
C VAL A 301 -16.77 -4.11 -8.26
N THR A 302 -16.09 -4.85 -9.13
CA THR A 302 -15.32 -6.02 -8.68
C THR A 302 -13.97 -5.56 -8.13
N ILE A 303 -13.51 -6.14 -7.01
CA ILE A 303 -12.19 -5.86 -6.44
C ILE A 303 -11.28 -7.06 -6.56
N GLU A 304 -10.06 -6.83 -7.04
CA GLU A 304 -8.94 -7.76 -7.00
C GLU A 304 -7.75 -7.11 -6.28
N PHE A 305 -6.71 -7.90 -6.02
CA PHE A 305 -5.47 -7.37 -5.45
C PHE A 305 -4.28 -7.72 -6.33
N MET A 306 -3.47 -6.71 -6.63
CA MET A 306 -2.14 -6.89 -7.19
C MET A 306 -1.16 -7.20 -6.06
N ASP A 307 -0.42 -8.31 -6.17
CA ASP A 307 0.60 -8.69 -5.20
C ASP A 307 1.96 -8.14 -5.61
N LEU A 308 2.45 -7.13 -4.88
CA LEU A 308 3.80 -6.58 -5.02
C LEU A 308 4.81 -7.28 -4.10
N TYR A 309 4.45 -8.45 -3.56
CA TYR A 309 5.17 -9.29 -2.61
C TYR A 309 5.42 -8.67 -1.22
N SER A 310 5.57 -7.35 -1.13
CA SER A 310 5.76 -6.59 0.10
C SER A 310 4.42 -6.11 0.67
N HIS A 311 3.61 -5.46 -0.14
CA HIS A 311 2.24 -5.01 0.15
C HIS A 311 1.29 -5.46 -0.97
N LEU A 312 -0.01 -5.25 -0.75
CA LEU A 312 -1.05 -5.54 -1.74
C LEU A 312 -1.72 -4.23 -2.15
N VAL A 313 -2.03 -4.10 -3.42
CA VAL A 313 -2.72 -2.92 -3.96
C VAL A 313 -4.10 -3.35 -4.48
N PRO A 314 -5.20 -2.73 -4.01
CA PRO A 314 -6.52 -3.03 -4.53
C PRO A 314 -6.65 -2.53 -5.97
N VAL A 315 -7.21 -3.36 -6.84
CA VAL A 315 -7.50 -3.07 -8.24
C VAL A 315 -9.02 -3.22 -8.40
N TYR A 316 -9.67 -2.15 -8.85
CA TYR A 316 -11.12 -2.13 -9.02
C TYR A 316 -11.45 -2.26 -10.50
N ASP A 317 -12.38 -3.15 -10.83
CA ASP A 317 -12.93 -3.33 -12.16
C ASP A 317 -14.33 -2.71 -12.21
N VAL A 318 -14.43 -1.61 -12.95
CA VAL A 318 -15.64 -0.79 -13.09
C VAL A 318 -16.27 -1.09 -14.45
N GLU A 319 -17.59 -0.96 -14.56
CA GLU A 319 -18.30 -1.18 -15.83
C GLU A 319 -17.75 -0.29 -16.96
N PRO A 320 -17.48 -0.83 -18.17
CA PRO A 320 -16.89 -0.08 -19.28
C PRO A 320 -17.61 1.22 -19.67
N LEU A 321 -18.95 1.21 -19.70
CA LEU A 321 -19.73 2.39 -20.04
C LEU A 321 -19.59 3.52 -19.00
N GLU A 322 -19.55 3.13 -17.72
CA GLU A 322 -19.33 4.04 -16.60
C GLU A 322 -17.87 4.55 -16.62
N LYS A 323 -16.89 3.69 -16.94
CA LYS A 323 -15.48 4.08 -17.10
C LYS A 323 -15.25 5.18 -18.12
N ILE A 324 -15.94 5.14 -19.27
CA ILE A 324 -15.83 6.21 -20.30
C ILE A 324 -16.33 7.54 -19.75
N THR A 325 -17.45 7.52 -19.02
CA THR A 325 -18.01 8.73 -18.39
C THR A 325 -17.08 9.28 -17.32
N ASP A 326 -16.55 8.41 -16.46
CA ASP A 326 -15.59 8.77 -15.40
C ASP A 326 -14.30 9.34 -15.99
N ALA A 327 -13.79 8.75 -17.09
CA ALA A 327 -12.56 9.19 -17.75
C ALA A 327 -12.71 10.57 -18.40
N TYR A 328 -13.83 10.81 -19.09
CA TYR A 328 -14.12 12.15 -19.63
C TYR A 328 -14.27 13.18 -18.50
N LEU A 329 -14.94 12.81 -17.40
CA LEU A 329 -15.11 13.69 -16.25
C LEU A 329 -13.75 14.02 -15.60
N ASP A 330 -12.86 13.04 -15.44
CA ASP A 330 -11.48 13.27 -14.95
C ASP A 330 -10.74 14.30 -15.81
N GLN A 331 -10.75 14.12 -17.13
CA GLN A 331 -10.11 15.07 -18.07
C GLN A 331 -10.71 16.48 -17.98
N TYR A 332 -12.05 16.57 -17.91
CA TYR A 332 -12.74 17.85 -17.79
C TYR A 332 -12.39 18.57 -16.48
N LEU A 333 -12.41 17.84 -15.35
CA LEU A 333 -12.11 18.40 -14.03
C LEU A 333 -10.68 18.90 -13.95
N TRP A 334 -9.70 18.10 -14.38
CA TRP A 334 -8.30 18.51 -14.35
C TRP A 334 -8.06 19.74 -15.23
N TYR A 335 -8.58 19.76 -16.45
CA TYR A 335 -8.45 20.91 -17.36
C TYR A 335 -9.06 22.19 -16.77
N GLU A 336 -10.30 22.13 -16.27
CA GLU A 336 -10.98 23.31 -15.74
C GLU A 336 -10.43 23.77 -14.39
N SER A 337 -9.84 22.85 -13.61
CA SER A 337 -9.20 23.15 -12.32
C SER A 337 -7.87 23.89 -12.47
N ASP A 338 -7.05 23.49 -13.45
CA ASP A 338 -5.79 24.16 -13.76
C ASP A 338 -6.04 25.57 -14.32
N ARG A 339 -7.01 25.70 -15.24
CA ARG A 339 -7.44 27.00 -15.79
C ARG A 339 -7.92 28.01 -14.73
N ARG A 340 -8.40 27.53 -13.59
CA ARG A 340 -8.88 28.34 -12.48
C ARG A 340 -7.91 28.39 -11.31
N HIS A 341 -6.74 27.77 -11.44
CA HIS A 341 -5.71 27.69 -10.41
C HIS A 341 -6.26 27.17 -9.05
N LEU A 342 -7.10 26.12 -9.10
CA LEU A 342 -7.71 25.54 -7.90
C LEU A 342 -6.65 24.99 -6.93
N LEU A 343 -5.68 24.24 -7.47
CA LEU A 343 -4.63 23.59 -6.70
C LEU A 343 -3.41 24.52 -6.60
N PRO A 344 -2.96 24.87 -5.39
CA PRO A 344 -1.76 25.67 -5.20
C PRO A 344 -0.47 24.94 -5.59
N SER A 345 0.62 25.68 -5.78
CA SER A 345 1.90 25.18 -6.28
C SER A 345 2.59 24.14 -5.39
N TRP A 346 2.21 24.01 -4.11
CA TRP A 346 2.75 22.99 -3.19
C TRP A 346 2.14 21.60 -3.35
N VAL A 347 1.00 21.49 -4.03
CA VAL A 347 0.33 20.21 -4.30
C VAL A 347 1.09 19.49 -5.42
N LYS A 348 1.59 18.30 -5.12
CA LYS A 348 2.37 17.44 -6.02
C LYS A 348 1.76 16.03 -6.07
N PRO A 349 2.01 15.23 -7.13
CA PRO A 349 2.71 15.58 -8.37
C PRO A 349 1.96 16.65 -9.18
N ALA A 350 2.72 17.46 -9.91
CA ALA A 350 2.21 18.45 -10.87
C ALA A 350 2.87 18.19 -12.23
N ASP A 351 2.17 18.51 -13.32
CA ASP A 351 2.59 18.16 -14.69
C ASP A 351 3.89 18.85 -15.13
N THR A 352 4.24 19.95 -14.48
CA THR A 352 5.42 20.77 -14.80
C THR A 352 6.76 20.08 -14.52
N GLU A 353 6.80 19.06 -13.66
CA GLU A 353 8.06 18.51 -13.20
C GLU A 353 8.03 17.01 -12.86
N PRO A 354 9.04 16.24 -13.31
CA PRO A 354 9.19 14.86 -12.88
C PRO A 354 9.69 14.79 -11.43
N PRO A 355 9.48 13.66 -10.72
CA PRO A 355 9.85 13.53 -9.31
C PRO A 355 11.33 13.86 -8.98
N PRO A 356 12.34 13.50 -9.79
CA PRO A 356 13.72 13.91 -9.52
C PRO A 356 13.95 15.43 -9.59
N LEU A 357 13.25 16.14 -10.50
CA LEU A 357 13.33 17.59 -10.59
C LEU A 357 12.66 18.26 -9.39
N LEU A 358 11.55 17.69 -8.89
CA LEU A 358 10.91 18.13 -7.65
C LEU A 358 11.87 18.04 -6.46
N VAL A 359 12.58 16.92 -6.31
CA VAL A 359 13.60 16.75 -5.25
C VAL A 359 14.71 17.79 -5.40
N TYR A 360 15.18 18.02 -6.63
CA TYR A 360 16.20 19.04 -6.89
C TYR A 360 15.73 20.45 -6.54
N LYS A 361 14.50 20.83 -6.95
CA LYS A 361 13.90 22.12 -6.57
C LYS A 361 13.71 22.23 -5.06
N TRP A 362 13.35 21.16 -4.36
CA TRP A 362 13.29 21.15 -2.90
C TRP A 362 14.66 21.46 -2.28
N CYS A 363 15.73 20.80 -2.73
CA CYS A 363 17.09 21.10 -2.28
C CYS A 363 17.50 22.57 -2.52
N LEU A 364 17.23 23.09 -3.72
CA LEU A 364 17.52 24.48 -4.05
C LEU A 364 16.69 25.45 -3.21
N GLY A 365 15.39 25.15 -3.05
CA GLY A 365 14.47 25.94 -2.23
C GLY A 365 14.95 26.02 -0.79
N VAL A 366 15.36 24.90 -0.18
CA VAL A 366 15.95 24.89 1.17
C VAL A 366 17.20 25.76 1.21
N ASN A 367 18.10 25.64 0.23
CA ASN A 367 19.36 26.37 0.23
C ASN A 367 19.22 27.88 -0.01
N ASN A 368 18.18 28.30 -0.73
CA ASN A 368 17.96 29.70 -1.11
C ASN A 368 17.17 30.50 -0.07
N LEU A 369 16.71 29.86 1.02
CA LEU A 369 16.08 30.57 2.14
C LEU A 369 17.08 31.49 2.84
N GLN A 370 16.59 32.64 3.32
CA GLN A 370 17.39 33.64 4.01
C GLN A 370 18.05 33.02 5.26
N ASP A 371 19.37 33.13 5.38
CA ASP A 371 20.23 32.72 6.51
C ASP A 371 20.01 31.30 7.06
N ILE A 372 19.45 30.37 6.27
CA ILE A 372 18.93 29.08 6.77
C ILE A 372 19.97 28.21 7.48
N TRP A 373 21.25 28.35 7.11
CA TRP A 373 22.35 27.56 7.65
C TRP A 373 23.03 28.21 8.87
N ASP A 374 22.72 29.47 9.19
CA ASP A 374 23.28 30.18 10.34
C ASP A 374 22.62 29.70 11.64
N THR A 375 23.43 29.09 12.51
CA THR A 375 23.03 28.58 13.82
C THR A 375 23.69 29.34 14.98
N SER A 376 24.36 30.47 14.69
CA SER A 376 25.10 31.26 15.69
C SER A 376 24.23 31.77 16.84
N LYS A 377 22.95 32.08 16.56
CA LYS A 377 21.96 32.55 17.53
C LYS A 377 21.18 31.43 18.24
N GLY A 378 21.54 30.17 17.98
CA GLY A 378 20.81 29.01 18.50
C GLY A 378 19.53 28.66 17.72
N ASP A 379 19.39 29.19 16.50
CA ASP A 379 18.31 28.82 15.58
C ASP A 379 18.43 27.34 15.17
N CYS A 380 17.29 26.71 14.94
CA CYS A 380 17.21 25.32 14.47
C CYS A 380 16.33 25.22 13.22
N VAL A 381 16.72 24.34 12.31
CA VAL A 381 15.93 24.00 11.12
C VAL A 381 15.41 22.58 11.28
N VAL A 382 14.11 22.40 11.12
CA VAL A 382 13.44 21.11 11.30
C VAL A 382 12.78 20.70 9.99
N CYS A 383 13.17 19.55 9.44
CA CYS A 383 12.50 18.94 8.31
C CYS A 383 11.64 17.78 8.80
N VAL A 384 10.34 17.87 8.54
CA VAL A 384 9.34 16.86 8.90
C VAL A 384 8.90 16.13 7.64
N GLU A 385 8.96 14.81 7.71
CA GLU A 385 8.46 13.91 6.68
C GLU A 385 7.42 12.98 7.30
N SER A 386 6.22 13.00 6.74
CA SER A 386 5.10 12.20 7.25
C SER A 386 4.19 11.75 6.12
N SER A 387 3.25 10.87 6.42
CA SER A 387 2.13 10.49 5.55
C SER A 387 0.80 10.76 6.25
N PHE A 388 -0.24 11.10 5.49
CA PHE A 388 -1.61 11.10 5.97
C PHE A 388 -2.12 9.65 6.04
N VAL A 389 -2.17 9.12 7.25
CA VAL A 389 -2.58 7.74 7.49
C VAL A 389 -4.08 7.60 7.22
N LYS A 390 -4.44 6.58 6.43
CA LYS A 390 -5.82 6.22 6.09
C LYS A 390 -6.62 7.35 5.42
N MET A 391 -5.95 8.27 4.71
CA MET A 391 -6.60 9.39 4.01
C MET A 391 -7.75 8.94 3.10
N TYR A 392 -7.57 7.85 2.36
CA TYR A 392 -8.61 7.31 1.47
C TYR A 392 -9.75 6.60 2.19
N GLU A 393 -9.46 5.94 3.32
CA GLU A 393 -10.43 5.11 4.05
C GLU A 393 -11.34 5.97 4.94
N LYS A 394 -10.86 7.15 5.35
CA LYS A 394 -11.53 8.01 6.33
C LYS A 394 -12.40 9.13 5.75
N VAL A 395 -12.62 9.14 4.43
CA VAL A 395 -13.43 10.18 3.79
C VAL A 395 -14.92 9.93 4.03
N ASP A 396 -15.57 10.84 4.74
CA ASP A 396 -17.03 10.89 4.84
C ASP A 396 -17.64 11.44 3.53
N LEU A 397 -18.47 10.63 2.87
CA LEU A 397 -19.09 10.97 1.60
C LEU A 397 -20.09 12.15 1.72
N THR A 398 -20.70 12.34 2.89
CA THR A 398 -21.65 13.44 3.12
C THR A 398 -20.94 14.78 3.21
N LEU A 399 -19.84 14.84 3.97
CA LEU A 399 -18.95 16.00 4.02
C LEU A 399 -18.30 16.24 2.67
N LEU A 400 -17.83 15.17 2.00
CA LEU A 400 -17.24 15.27 0.67
C LEU A 400 -18.20 15.92 -0.33
N ASN A 401 -19.48 15.55 -0.34
CA ASN A 401 -20.47 16.16 -1.24
C ASN A 401 -20.57 17.68 -1.02
N ARG A 402 -20.62 18.11 0.24
CA ARG A 402 -20.66 19.54 0.60
C ARG A 402 -19.41 20.27 0.13
N LEU A 403 -18.23 19.68 0.32
CA LEU A 403 -16.96 20.25 -0.14
C LEU A 403 -16.91 20.33 -1.67
N LEU A 404 -17.30 19.26 -2.39
CA LEU A 404 -17.32 19.25 -3.86
C LEU A 404 -18.27 20.30 -4.44
N ARG A 405 -19.40 20.57 -3.78
CA ARG A 405 -20.34 21.64 -4.19
C ARG A 405 -19.77 23.05 -4.08
N LEU A 406 -18.69 23.26 -3.33
CA LEU A 406 -17.99 24.55 -3.29
C LEU A 406 -17.23 24.83 -4.58
N ILE A 407 -16.75 23.77 -5.24
CA ILE A 407 -15.84 23.89 -6.38
C ILE A 407 -16.45 23.45 -7.71
N LEU A 408 -17.52 22.66 -7.70
CA LEU A 408 -18.17 22.09 -8.89
C LEU A 408 -19.66 22.42 -8.93
N ASP A 409 -20.26 22.30 -10.12
CA ASP A 409 -21.72 22.20 -10.24
C ASP A 409 -22.27 21.05 -9.39
N HIS A 410 -23.45 21.28 -8.80
CA HIS A 410 -24.13 20.34 -7.92
C HIS A 410 -24.35 18.95 -8.54
N ASN A 411 -24.64 18.86 -9.84
CA ASN A 411 -24.86 17.56 -10.50
C ASN A 411 -23.58 16.74 -10.57
N ILE A 412 -22.44 17.38 -10.82
CA ILE A 412 -21.14 16.71 -10.85
C ILE A 412 -20.78 16.25 -9.44
N ALA A 413 -20.94 17.12 -8.43
CA ALA A 413 -20.69 16.76 -7.04
C ALA A 413 -21.54 15.55 -6.59
N ASP A 414 -22.82 15.52 -6.96
CA ASP A 414 -23.72 14.40 -6.66
C ASP A 414 -23.34 13.13 -7.41
N TYR A 415 -22.95 13.23 -8.68
CA TYR A 415 -22.43 12.10 -9.46
C TYR A 415 -21.19 11.50 -8.80
N MET A 416 -20.17 12.32 -8.49
CA MET A 416 -18.92 11.87 -7.89
C MET A 416 -19.10 11.26 -6.50
N THR A 417 -20.00 11.82 -5.70
CA THR A 417 -20.31 11.29 -4.36
C THR A 417 -21.03 9.95 -4.48
N ALA A 418 -22.09 9.88 -5.28
CA ALA A 418 -22.88 8.66 -5.45
C ALA A 418 -22.05 7.53 -6.08
N LYS A 419 -21.08 7.86 -6.94
CA LYS A 419 -20.19 6.90 -7.60
C LYS A 419 -19.21 6.21 -6.65
N ASN A 420 -18.91 6.81 -5.50
CA ASN A 420 -18.16 6.14 -4.44
C ASN A 420 -19.04 5.17 -3.62
N ASN A 421 -20.35 5.38 -3.60
CA ASN A 421 -21.32 4.57 -2.87
C ASN A 421 -21.87 3.42 -3.73
N VAL A 422 -21.02 2.45 -4.02
CA VAL A 422 -21.35 1.28 -4.84
C VAL A 422 -21.10 -0.02 -4.08
N ASN A 423 -21.70 -1.11 -4.57
CA ASN A 423 -21.42 -2.44 -4.06
C ASN A 423 -20.06 -2.91 -4.58
N VAL A 424 -19.16 -3.24 -3.67
CA VAL A 424 -17.85 -3.84 -3.97
C VAL A 424 -17.97 -5.36 -3.83
N THR A 425 -17.63 -6.08 -4.89
CA THR A 425 -17.78 -7.54 -4.96
C THR A 425 -16.46 -8.26 -5.17
N PHE A 426 -16.32 -9.40 -4.48
CA PHE A 426 -15.25 -10.35 -4.71
C PHE A 426 -15.80 -11.76 -4.52
N LYS A 427 -16.04 -12.46 -5.63
CA LYS A 427 -16.60 -13.82 -5.63
C LYS A 427 -17.92 -13.88 -4.84
N ASP A 428 -17.88 -14.47 -3.65
CA ASP A 428 -18.98 -14.72 -2.73
C ASP A 428 -19.15 -13.61 -1.66
N MET A 429 -18.32 -12.56 -1.70
CA MET A 429 -18.35 -11.44 -0.76
C MET A 429 -18.86 -10.17 -1.45
N ASN A 430 -19.82 -9.49 -0.82
CA ASN A 430 -20.37 -8.22 -1.28
C ASN A 430 -20.55 -7.26 -0.09
N HIS A 431 -20.35 -5.97 -0.32
CA HIS A 431 -20.69 -4.92 0.63
C HIS A 431 -20.85 -3.59 -0.06
N THR A 432 -21.64 -2.69 0.52
CA THR A 432 -21.78 -1.31 0.04
C THR A 432 -20.69 -0.44 0.65
N ASN A 433 -19.97 0.34 -0.17
CA ASN A 433 -18.97 1.29 0.31
C ASN A 433 -19.62 2.61 0.73
N SER A 434 -20.02 2.72 2.00
CA SER A 434 -20.67 3.92 2.53
C SER A 434 -19.69 4.93 3.17
N TYR A 435 -18.46 4.50 3.45
CA TYR A 435 -17.41 5.32 4.05
C TYR A 435 -16.06 5.07 3.38
N GLY A 436 -15.36 6.13 2.96
CA GLY A 436 -14.12 6.07 2.20
C GLY A 436 -14.30 6.12 0.69
N ILE A 437 -13.19 6.32 -0.04
CA ILE A 437 -13.16 6.51 -1.50
C ILE A 437 -12.64 5.27 -2.22
N LEU A 438 -13.26 4.97 -3.36
CA LEU A 438 -12.79 3.95 -4.29
C LEU A 438 -11.68 4.49 -5.18
N ARG A 439 -10.45 4.02 -4.94
CA ARG A 439 -9.24 4.51 -5.62
C ARG A 439 -9.18 4.17 -7.12
N GLY A 440 -10.02 3.24 -7.59
CA GLY A 440 -10.04 2.81 -8.99
C GLY A 440 -10.99 3.60 -9.89
N LEU A 441 -11.72 4.58 -9.36
CA LEU A 441 -12.47 5.53 -10.18
C LEU A 441 -11.49 6.47 -10.89
N GLN A 442 -11.77 6.83 -12.14
CA GLN A 442 -10.83 7.66 -12.93
C GLN A 442 -10.58 9.02 -12.28
N PHE A 443 -11.65 9.68 -11.83
CA PHE A 443 -11.59 10.98 -11.13
C PHE A 443 -11.21 10.89 -9.64
N ALA A 444 -10.92 9.69 -9.09
CA ALA A 444 -10.50 9.57 -7.69
C ALA A 444 -9.22 10.39 -7.41
N SER A 445 -8.37 10.54 -8.42
CA SER A 445 -7.17 11.37 -8.36
C SER A 445 -7.49 12.83 -7.99
N PHE A 446 -8.46 13.44 -8.68
CA PHE A 446 -8.91 14.80 -8.45
C PHE A 446 -9.50 14.97 -7.05
N VAL A 447 -10.41 14.07 -6.66
CA VAL A 447 -11.07 14.12 -5.34
C VAL A 447 -10.05 14.08 -4.21
N MET A 448 -9.08 13.18 -4.30
CA MET A 448 -8.09 13.01 -3.25
C MET A 448 -7.10 14.18 -3.19
N GLN A 449 -6.76 14.80 -4.32
CA GLN A 449 -5.91 15.99 -4.33
C GLN A 449 -6.64 17.22 -3.75
N TYR A 450 -7.93 17.37 -4.03
CA TYR A 450 -8.77 18.41 -3.43
C TYR A 450 -9.01 18.17 -1.93
N TYR A 451 -9.28 16.93 -1.52
CA TYR A 451 -9.38 16.57 -0.11
C TYR A 451 -8.05 16.76 0.63
N GLY A 452 -6.93 16.48 -0.04
CA GLY A 452 -5.60 16.79 0.44
C GLY A 452 -5.36 18.27 0.62
N LEU A 453 -5.86 19.12 -0.29
CA LEU A 453 -5.80 20.58 -0.12
C LEU A 453 -6.52 21.03 1.14
N MET A 454 -7.69 20.44 1.46
CA MET A 454 -8.38 20.71 2.73
C MET A 454 -7.49 20.37 3.92
N LEU A 455 -6.82 19.22 3.91
CA LEU A 455 -5.87 18.84 4.98
C LEU A 455 -4.66 19.78 5.04
N ASP A 456 -4.15 20.24 3.90
CA ASP A 456 -3.04 21.19 3.84
C ASP A 456 -3.39 22.49 4.55
N LEU A 457 -4.62 22.97 4.38
CA LEU A 457 -5.11 24.18 5.04
C LEU A 457 -5.29 24.00 6.55
N LEU A 458 -5.67 22.81 7.01
CA LEU A 458 -5.70 22.51 8.45
C LEU A 458 -4.29 22.51 9.05
N VAL A 459 -3.29 22.00 8.31
CA VAL A 459 -1.89 21.98 8.78
C VAL A 459 -1.26 23.37 8.75
N LEU A 460 -1.43 24.12 7.65
CA LEU A 460 -0.78 25.43 7.45
C LEU A 460 -1.51 26.57 8.15
N GLY A 461 -2.84 26.51 8.20
CA GLY A 461 -3.70 27.66 8.48
C GLY A 461 -3.83 28.59 7.28
N LEU A 462 -4.94 29.35 7.22
CA LEU A 462 -5.27 30.19 6.06
C LEU A 462 -4.24 31.29 5.79
N SER A 463 -3.71 31.92 6.85
CA SER A 463 -2.72 32.99 6.72
C SER A 463 -1.44 32.52 6.05
N ARG A 464 -0.83 31.45 6.57
CA ARG A 464 0.41 30.92 6.01
C ARG A 464 0.20 30.28 4.63
N ALA A 465 -0.91 29.59 4.42
CA ALA A 465 -1.26 29.06 3.10
C ALA A 465 -1.39 30.18 2.04
N ALA A 466 -2.00 31.31 2.40
CA ALA A 466 -2.15 32.46 1.48
C ALA A 466 -0.79 33.13 1.17
N GLU A 467 0.11 33.21 2.15
CA GLU A 467 1.48 33.71 1.95
C GLU A 467 2.29 32.83 0.99
N ILE A 468 2.21 31.50 1.17
CA ILE A 468 2.91 30.54 0.29
C ILE A 468 2.31 30.58 -1.12
N ALA A 469 0.99 30.64 -1.26
CA ALA A 469 0.32 30.68 -2.57
C ALA A 469 0.51 32.01 -3.31
N GLY A 470 0.88 33.09 -2.61
CA GLY A 470 0.92 34.45 -3.17
C GLY A 470 -0.47 35.02 -3.44
N PRO A 471 -0.59 36.27 -3.93
CA PRO A 471 -1.88 36.87 -4.26
C PRO A 471 -2.57 36.15 -5.44
N PRO A 472 -3.91 36.12 -5.53
CA PRO A 472 -4.62 35.41 -6.61
C PRO A 472 -4.31 35.91 -8.02
N ASN A 473 -4.02 37.20 -8.18
CA ASN A 473 -3.71 37.80 -9.47
C ASN A 473 -2.31 37.41 -9.99
N VAL A 474 -1.38 37.14 -9.09
CA VAL A 474 0.01 36.78 -9.40
C VAL A 474 0.42 35.69 -8.38
N PRO A 475 0.02 34.44 -8.60
CA PRO A 475 0.35 33.36 -7.68
C PRO A 475 1.87 33.12 -7.66
N ASN A 476 2.39 32.67 -6.52
CA ASN A 476 3.80 32.32 -6.40
C ASN A 476 4.10 30.96 -7.03
N ASP A 477 5.27 30.84 -7.62
CA ASP A 477 5.81 29.55 -8.03
C ASP A 477 6.18 28.69 -6.81
N PHE A 478 6.42 27.40 -7.06
CA PHE A 478 6.78 26.45 -6.03
C PHE A 478 8.06 26.89 -5.27
N LEU A 479 7.96 26.94 -3.93
CA LEU A 479 9.03 27.33 -2.98
C LEU A 479 9.52 28.78 -3.13
N GLN A 480 8.68 29.67 -3.66
CA GLN A 480 8.97 31.10 -3.74
C GLN A 480 8.01 31.91 -2.87
N PHE A 481 8.52 33.02 -2.34
CA PHE A 481 7.76 34.04 -1.63
C PHE A 481 7.87 35.36 -2.40
N ARG A 482 6.93 36.28 -2.12
CA ARG A 482 6.94 37.61 -2.72
C ARG A 482 8.12 38.45 -2.25
N ASP A 483 8.49 38.30 -0.99
CA ASP A 483 9.55 39.06 -0.33
C ASP A 483 10.11 38.26 0.86
N THR A 484 11.33 38.62 1.28
CA THR A 484 12.01 37.98 2.41
C THR A 484 11.29 38.21 3.74
N ALA A 485 10.55 39.31 3.87
CA ALA A 485 9.76 39.59 5.07
C ALA A 485 8.60 38.59 5.26
N THR A 486 7.87 38.22 4.19
CA THR A 486 6.85 37.18 4.29
C THR A 486 7.44 35.79 4.47
N GLU A 487 8.60 35.51 3.88
CA GLU A 487 9.32 34.26 4.11
C GLU A 487 9.64 34.08 5.60
N VAL A 488 10.17 35.11 6.26
CA VAL A 488 10.67 35.08 7.64
C VAL A 488 9.59 35.19 8.71
N ARG A 489 8.40 35.68 8.37
CA ARG A 489 7.30 35.94 9.32
C ARG A 489 6.83 34.71 10.11
N HIS A 490 6.92 33.50 9.56
CA HIS A 490 6.36 32.30 10.16
C HIS A 490 7.38 31.16 10.21
N PRO A 491 7.35 30.27 11.22
CA PRO A 491 8.29 29.16 11.32
C PRO A 491 8.31 28.22 10.11
N ILE A 492 7.13 27.82 9.61
CA ILE A 492 7.03 26.96 8.42
C ILE A 492 7.50 27.72 7.19
N ARG A 493 8.67 27.38 6.64
CA ARG A 493 9.27 28.01 5.47
C ARG A 493 8.85 27.36 4.17
N LEU A 494 8.96 26.03 4.08
CA LEU A 494 8.60 25.30 2.87
C LEU A 494 7.56 24.24 3.20
N TYR A 495 6.67 24.00 2.24
CA TYR A 495 5.63 23.00 2.32
C TYR A 495 5.47 22.32 0.97
N SER A 496 5.38 20.99 0.97
CA SER A 496 5.04 20.21 -0.20
C SER A 496 4.24 18.99 0.23
N ARG A 497 3.19 18.68 -0.56
CA ARG A 497 2.46 17.42 -0.41
C ARG A 497 2.56 16.62 -1.70
N TYR A 498 3.12 15.41 -1.63
CA TYR A 498 3.13 14.46 -2.72
C TYR A 498 2.05 13.39 -2.50
N ILE A 499 0.87 13.59 -3.10
CA ILE A 499 -0.33 12.78 -2.90
C ILE A 499 -0.76 12.76 -1.42
N ASP A 500 -0.29 11.78 -0.65
CA ASP A 500 -0.54 11.55 0.77
C ASP A 500 0.69 11.83 1.65
N ARG A 501 1.87 12.07 1.06
CA ARG A 501 3.12 12.36 1.79
C ARG A 501 3.33 13.85 1.98
N LEU A 502 3.75 14.23 3.17
CA LEU A 502 4.00 15.60 3.59
C LEU A 502 5.48 15.84 3.80
N HIS A 503 5.96 16.97 3.28
CA HIS A 503 7.29 17.49 3.54
C HIS A 503 7.15 18.94 4.04
N ILE A 504 7.61 19.20 5.26
CA ILE A 504 7.50 20.51 5.91
C ILE A 504 8.90 20.91 6.38
N LEU A 505 9.34 22.10 6.01
CA LEU A 505 10.58 22.69 6.53
C LEU A 505 10.22 23.85 7.45
N LEU A 506 10.70 23.79 8.69
CA LEU A 506 10.55 24.86 9.67
C LEU A 506 11.91 25.47 9.98
N ARG A 507 11.94 26.78 10.19
CA ARG A 507 13.04 27.48 10.83
C ARG A 507 12.51 28.14 12.09
N LEU A 508 13.08 27.76 13.23
CA LEU A 508 12.67 28.21 14.56
C LEU A 508 13.83 28.97 15.19
N SER A 509 13.51 30.11 15.79
CA SER A 509 14.44 30.84 16.67
C SER A 509 14.67 30.08 17.98
N ALA A 510 15.72 30.45 18.71
CA ALA A 510 16.02 29.83 20.00
C ALA A 510 14.87 29.95 21.02
N GLU A 511 14.15 31.08 21.02
CA GLU A 511 13.00 31.32 21.90
C GLU A 511 11.81 30.43 21.53
N GLU A 512 11.46 30.35 20.24
CA GLU A 512 10.39 29.49 19.74
C GLU A 512 10.68 28.01 19.97
N CYS A 513 11.94 27.59 19.78
CA CYS A 513 12.36 26.22 20.10
C CYS A 513 12.11 25.90 21.58
N LYS A 514 12.52 26.81 22.48
CA LYS A 514 12.37 26.62 23.93
C LYS A 514 10.90 26.56 24.35
N ASP A 515 10.08 27.48 23.84
CA ASP A 515 8.65 27.53 24.13
C ASP A 515 7.93 26.26 23.62
N LEU A 516 8.19 25.84 22.38
CA LEU A 516 7.55 24.66 21.80
C LEU A 516 7.93 23.37 22.55
N ILE A 517 9.21 23.22 22.91
CA ILE A 517 9.67 22.10 23.73
C ILE A 517 9.03 22.15 25.12
N GLN A 518 8.93 23.32 25.74
CA GLN A 518 8.35 23.47 27.07
C GLN A 518 6.86 23.08 27.05
N ARG A 519 6.09 23.52 26.06
CA ARG A 519 4.68 23.12 25.88
C ARG A 519 4.54 21.61 25.70
N TYR A 520 5.36 21.02 24.83
CA TYR A 520 5.38 19.57 24.63
C TYR A 520 5.70 18.79 25.93
N LEU A 521 6.75 19.18 26.66
CA LEU A 521 7.14 18.51 27.90
C LEU A 521 6.17 18.75 29.07
N THR A 522 5.34 19.79 28.99
CA THR A 522 4.27 20.03 29.96
C THR A 522 3.15 19.00 29.80
N GLU A 523 2.79 18.68 28.56
CA GLU A 523 1.79 17.64 28.28
C GLU A 523 2.36 16.21 28.34
N HIS A 524 3.62 16.04 27.94
CA HIS A 524 4.31 14.76 27.84
C HIS A 524 5.63 14.82 28.64
N PRO A 525 5.58 14.74 29.98
CA PRO A 525 6.76 14.81 30.82
C PRO A 525 7.67 13.60 30.58
N ASP A 526 8.96 13.87 30.35
CA ASP A 526 10.00 12.85 30.20
C ASP A 526 11.07 12.98 31.30
N PRO A 527 10.82 12.45 32.51
CA PRO A 527 11.77 12.52 33.62
C PRO A 527 13.00 11.61 33.41
N ASN A 528 12.89 10.57 32.58
CA ASN A 528 13.92 9.54 32.41
C ASN A 528 14.81 9.75 31.17
N ASN A 529 14.58 10.80 30.37
CA ASN A 529 15.24 11.03 29.07
C ASN A 529 14.98 9.90 28.06
N GLU A 530 13.81 9.28 28.12
CA GLU A 530 13.39 8.19 27.25
C GLU A 530 13.01 8.68 25.85
N ASN A 531 12.85 9.98 25.63
CA ASN A 531 12.54 10.54 24.31
C ASN A 531 13.57 10.18 23.23
N MET A 532 14.82 9.90 23.60
CA MET A 532 15.86 9.42 22.67
C MET A 532 15.59 7.99 22.19
N VAL A 533 14.92 7.18 23.02
CA VAL A 533 14.52 5.81 22.69
C VAL A 533 13.33 5.88 21.74
N GLY A 534 13.40 5.14 20.64
CA GLY A 534 12.36 5.16 19.61
C GLY A 534 12.36 6.41 18.70
N TYR A 535 13.42 7.22 18.71
CA TYR A 535 13.61 8.23 17.66
C TYR A 535 14.12 7.56 16.37
N ASN A 536 13.30 7.59 15.32
CA ASN A 536 13.64 6.98 14.04
C ASN A 536 14.83 7.72 13.39
N ASN A 537 15.81 6.97 12.86
CA ASN A 537 16.97 7.55 12.19
C ASN A 537 17.34 6.75 10.93
N ARG A 538 17.91 7.44 9.94
CA ARG A 538 18.26 6.91 8.62
C ARG A 538 19.52 6.05 8.71
N LYS A 539 19.35 4.73 8.77
CA LYS A 539 20.45 3.74 8.89
C LYS A 539 21.23 3.48 7.61
N CYS A 540 20.78 4.04 6.49
CA CYS A 540 21.50 4.05 5.22
C CYS A 540 22.80 4.88 5.28
N TRP A 541 22.82 5.94 6.09
CA TRP A 541 23.95 6.85 6.21
C TRP A 541 24.96 6.36 7.27
N PRO A 542 26.27 6.66 7.09
CA PRO A 542 27.29 6.40 8.10
C PRO A 542 26.98 7.07 9.44
N ARG A 543 27.58 6.55 10.53
CA ARG A 543 27.29 7.02 11.89
C ARG A 543 27.52 8.51 12.12
N ASP A 544 28.49 9.08 11.42
CA ASP A 544 28.87 10.50 11.53
C ASP A 544 28.03 11.41 10.63
N SER A 545 27.32 10.82 9.67
CA SER A 545 26.53 11.54 8.65
C SER A 545 25.03 11.52 8.92
N ARG A 546 24.57 10.69 9.85
CA ARG A 546 23.19 10.68 10.35
C ARG A 546 22.97 11.75 11.42
N MET A 547 21.71 12.05 11.71
CA MET A 547 21.34 12.96 12.80
C MET A 547 21.87 12.41 14.15
N ARG A 548 22.59 13.25 14.89
CA ARG A 548 23.03 13.01 16.27
C ARG A 548 21.85 13.24 17.21
N LEU A 549 21.71 12.36 18.20
CA LEU A 549 20.58 12.35 19.12
C LEU A 549 20.92 13.16 20.38
N MET A 550 20.88 14.49 20.27
CA MET A 550 21.02 15.39 21.41
C MET A 550 19.66 15.61 22.08
N LYS A 551 19.63 15.80 23.41
CA LYS A 551 18.37 15.96 24.17
C LYS A 551 17.50 17.10 23.61
N HIS A 552 18.13 18.24 23.31
CA HIS A 552 17.45 19.40 22.75
C HIS A 552 16.81 19.07 21.39
N ASP A 553 17.59 18.56 20.44
CA ASP A 553 17.14 18.27 19.07
C ASP A 553 16.06 17.18 19.02
N VAL A 554 16.20 16.13 19.84
CA VAL A 554 15.21 15.05 19.95
C VAL A 554 13.88 15.57 20.49
N ASN A 555 13.92 16.38 21.55
CA ASN A 555 12.72 16.99 22.10
C ASN A 555 12.09 17.98 21.12
N LEU A 556 12.90 18.75 20.38
CA LEU A 556 12.42 19.66 19.34
C LEU A 556 11.71 18.89 18.22
N GLY A 557 12.32 17.82 17.71
CA GLY A 557 11.73 17.00 16.66
C GLY A 557 10.40 16.37 17.08
N ARG A 558 10.31 15.88 18.33
CA ARG A 558 9.05 15.35 18.89
C ARG A 558 8.01 16.44 19.11
N ALA A 559 8.41 17.61 19.61
CA ALA A 559 7.52 18.73 19.87
C ALA A 559 6.91 19.28 18.57
N VAL A 560 7.72 19.44 17.52
CA VAL A 560 7.24 19.85 16.18
C VAL A 560 6.28 18.82 15.61
N PHE A 561 6.59 17.52 15.73
CA PHE A 561 5.68 16.47 15.26
C PHE A 561 4.36 16.44 16.04
N TRP A 562 4.42 16.62 17.37
CA TRP A 562 3.25 16.71 18.23
C TRP A 562 2.36 17.90 17.86
N ASP A 563 2.94 19.07 17.62
CA ASP A 563 2.21 20.26 17.18
C ASP A 563 1.49 20.02 15.84
N ILE A 564 2.19 19.46 14.84
CA ILE A 564 1.59 19.12 13.54
C ILE A 564 0.48 18.06 13.71
N LYS A 565 0.69 17.06 14.57
CA LYS A 565 -0.29 16.00 14.82
C LYS A 565 -1.58 16.53 15.44
N ASN A 566 -1.49 17.53 16.31
CA ASN A 566 -2.65 18.12 16.99
C ASN A 566 -3.49 19.02 16.09
N ARG A 567 -2.92 19.54 14.99
CA ARG A 567 -3.67 20.32 13.99
C ARG A 567 -4.66 19.47 13.18
N LEU A 568 -4.55 18.15 13.23
CA LEU A 568 -5.35 17.22 12.44
C LEU A 568 -6.38 16.49 13.32
N PRO A 569 -7.69 16.68 13.06
CA PRO A 569 -8.73 15.88 13.69
C PRO A 569 -8.56 14.40 13.34
N ARG A 570 -8.49 13.54 14.36
CA ARG A 570 -8.28 12.08 14.19
C ARG A 570 -9.40 11.41 13.40
N SER A 571 -10.59 12.02 13.37
CA SER A 571 -11.77 11.62 12.60
C SER A 571 -11.50 11.67 11.08
N VAL A 572 -10.72 12.65 10.63
CA VAL A 572 -10.41 12.91 9.22
C VAL A 572 -9.16 12.14 8.78
N THR A 573 -8.04 12.33 9.48
CA THR A 573 -6.78 11.60 9.24
C THR A 573 -5.88 11.66 10.47
N THR A 574 -4.71 11.03 10.41
CA THR A 574 -3.68 11.19 11.45
C THR A 574 -2.30 11.07 10.83
N VAL A 575 -1.29 11.48 11.59
CA VAL A 575 0.12 11.29 11.27
C VAL A 575 0.75 10.44 12.37
N ASP A 576 1.44 9.37 11.99
CA ASP A 576 2.00 8.40 12.93
C ASP A 576 3.53 8.49 12.97
N TRP A 577 4.08 8.52 14.18
CA TRP A 577 5.51 8.70 14.41
C TRP A 577 6.34 7.55 13.82
N GLU A 578 5.80 6.32 13.85
CA GLU A 578 6.49 5.12 13.39
C GLU A 578 6.80 5.14 11.89
N GLU A 579 5.91 5.74 11.10
CA GLU A 579 6.06 5.88 9.64
C GLU A 579 6.70 7.22 9.22
N SER A 580 6.92 8.11 10.19
CA SER A 580 7.43 9.46 9.97
C SER A 580 8.92 9.57 10.32
N PHE A 581 9.55 10.63 9.80
CA PHE A 581 10.93 10.98 10.11
C PHE A 581 11.05 12.49 10.29
N VAL A 582 11.73 12.91 11.35
CA VAL A 582 12.02 14.32 11.61
C VAL A 582 13.53 14.48 11.73
N SER A 583 14.10 15.40 10.95
CA SER A 583 15.51 15.76 11.01
C SER A 583 15.66 17.17 11.55
N VAL A 584 16.55 17.35 12.51
CA VAL A 584 16.90 18.68 13.06
C VAL A 584 18.33 19.02 12.65
N TYR A 585 18.50 20.16 12.00
CA TYR A 585 19.77 20.83 11.79
C TYR A 585 19.92 21.90 12.86
N SER A 586 21.03 21.83 13.60
CA SER A 586 21.33 22.66 14.77
C SER A 586 22.84 22.83 14.91
N LYS A 587 23.29 23.57 15.92
CA LYS A 587 24.73 23.70 16.25
C LYS A 587 25.44 22.34 16.43
N ASP A 588 24.71 21.34 16.91
CA ASP A 588 25.25 20.00 17.19
C ASP A 588 25.09 19.06 15.99
N ASN A 589 24.16 19.37 15.08
CA ASN A 589 23.76 18.55 13.93
C ASN A 589 24.08 19.23 12.59
N PRO A 590 25.20 18.89 11.93
CA PRO A 590 25.64 19.57 10.71
C PRO A 590 24.91 19.15 9.43
N ASN A 591 24.07 18.10 9.47
CA ASN A 591 23.41 17.54 8.30
C ASN A 591 21.89 17.68 8.43
N LEU A 592 21.22 18.08 7.35
CA LEU A 592 19.76 17.97 7.22
C LEU A 592 19.41 16.76 6.35
N LEU A 593 18.58 15.86 6.87
CA LEU A 593 18.24 14.58 6.22
C LEU A 593 16.75 14.55 5.86
N PHE A 594 16.44 14.00 4.69
CA PHE A 594 15.05 13.78 4.27
C PHE A 594 15.01 12.71 3.15
N ASN A 595 13.85 12.12 2.89
CA ASN A 595 13.53 11.20 1.80
C ASN A 595 12.30 11.67 1.03
N MET A 596 12.50 12.08 -0.21
CA MET A 596 11.43 12.55 -1.09
C MET A 596 11.42 11.73 -2.38
N CYS A 597 10.23 11.29 -2.82
CA CYS A 597 10.01 10.53 -4.05
C CYS A 597 10.91 9.28 -4.23
N GLY A 598 11.38 8.67 -3.14
CA GLY A 598 12.26 7.49 -3.16
C GLY A 598 13.75 7.80 -3.15
N PHE A 599 14.14 9.07 -3.11
CA PHE A 599 15.54 9.51 -2.96
C PHE A 599 15.82 9.88 -1.50
N GLU A 600 16.81 9.23 -0.88
CA GLU A 600 17.34 9.68 0.40
C GLU A 600 18.41 10.76 0.19
N VAL A 601 18.15 11.95 0.72
CA VAL A 601 18.96 13.14 0.50
C VAL A 601 19.54 13.62 1.83
N ARG A 602 20.79 14.08 1.75
CA ARG A 602 21.50 14.77 2.83
C ARG A 602 22.02 16.09 2.30
N ILE A 603 21.64 17.18 2.95
CA ILE A 603 22.22 18.51 2.69
C ILE A 603 23.25 18.80 3.77
N LEU A 604 24.46 19.14 3.33
CA LEU A 604 25.57 19.58 4.17
C LEU A 604 26.04 20.94 3.64
N PRO A 605 25.82 22.05 4.37
CA PRO A 605 26.28 23.36 3.94
C PRO A 605 27.81 23.46 4.01
N LYS A 606 28.40 24.19 3.07
CA LYS A 606 29.83 24.50 3.05
C LYS A 606 30.03 25.86 3.74
N ILE A 607 30.00 25.84 5.07
CA ILE A 607 30.14 27.01 5.95
C ILE A 607 31.60 27.24 6.30
#